data_AF-A0A9N9WFX5-F1
#
_entry.id   AF-A0A9N9WFX5-F1
#
_cell.length_a   1.000
_cell.length_b   1.000
_cell.length_c   1.000
_cell.angle_alpha   90.00
_cell.angle_beta   90.00
_cell.angle_gamma   90.00
#
_symmetry.space_group_name_H-M   'P 1'
#
loop_
_entity.id
_entity.type
_entity.pdbx_description
1 polymer ?
#
loop_
_entity_poly.entity_id
_entity_poly.type
_entity_poly.pdbx_seq_one_letter_code
_entity_poly.pdbx_strand_id
1 'polypeptide(L)'
;MNVIQAVKMYITKMTEESGPGMKVILMDKETTSIISMVYSQSEILQKEVYLFERIDNQSKWDNLKHMKCIVFLRPTSENIALLSRELRHPKYGVYFIYFSNVISKSDVKTLAECDEQEAVREVQEVFADYLAVDRHLFSFNITGCLHGRMWSQQHLQRCSQGLLALLLSLKRRAVVRYEAASEPCARLAERVRDLLRREAVLIDNNIPFNGDMPMPQLLIIDRRDDPVTPLLNQWTYQAMVHELLGISNNRVSLAHLPDVHKDFREVVLSSDQDEFYAKNLYSNFGEIGQTMKSLMEEFQRKAKSHQKVESIADMKNFVETYPLFKKMSGTVTKHVTVVGELSAAVARRSLLDVSELEQELACHADHARHLQRLKGLLSNESVSDHDAAKLVALYALRYEKHASNALTSLMDALKGRNCPEHLMKAVVNVLEYGGAHARQSDLFGLQDAAKITKRLFKVSSVVHWLHVIYYLT
;
A
#
# COMPACT_ATOMS: atom_id res chain seq x y z
N MET A 1 -10.66 -14.93 -0.87
CA MET A 1 -9.34 -14.56 -1.41
C MET A 1 -8.72 -13.56 -0.44
N ASN A 2 -7.88 -14.03 0.49
CA ASN A 2 -7.25 -13.19 1.51
C ASN A 2 -5.72 -13.30 1.36
N VAL A 3 -5.08 -12.21 0.94
CA VAL A 3 -3.64 -12.21 0.65
C VAL A 3 -2.78 -12.21 1.93
N ILE A 4 -3.26 -11.63 3.02
CA ILE A 4 -2.59 -11.66 4.34
C ILE A 4 -2.56 -13.10 4.84
N GLN A 5 -3.71 -13.77 4.82
CA GLN A 5 -3.80 -15.16 5.28
C GLN A 5 -2.92 -16.09 4.45
N ALA A 6 -2.88 -15.91 3.12
CA ALA A 6 -2.03 -16.71 2.24
C ALA A 6 -0.54 -16.60 2.62
N VAL A 7 -0.04 -15.38 2.84
CA VAL A 7 1.34 -15.16 3.29
C VAL A 7 1.56 -15.72 4.70
N LYS A 8 0.64 -15.48 5.65
CA LYS A 8 0.71 -16.02 7.02
C LYS A 8 0.84 -17.54 7.05
N MET A 9 0.10 -18.24 6.18
CA MET A 9 0.17 -19.69 6.07
C MET A 9 1.56 -20.17 5.63
N TYR A 10 2.21 -19.50 4.68
CA TYR A 10 3.58 -19.82 4.29
C TYR A 10 4.56 -19.62 5.44
N ILE A 11 4.53 -18.46 6.11
CA ILE A 11 5.44 -18.21 7.24
C ILE A 11 5.22 -19.20 8.37
N THR A 12 3.96 -19.52 8.69
CA THR A 12 3.62 -20.53 9.70
C THR A 12 4.22 -21.88 9.35
N LYS A 13 4.03 -22.33 8.10
CA LYS A 13 4.62 -23.57 7.59
C LYS A 13 6.15 -23.59 7.76
N MET A 14 6.85 -22.52 7.35
CA MET A 14 8.32 -22.42 7.50
C MET A 14 8.78 -22.57 8.97
N THR A 15 8.04 -21.95 9.91
CA THR A 15 8.37 -22.02 11.34
C THR A 15 8.05 -23.36 12.01
N GLU A 16 7.10 -24.10 11.45
CA GLU A 16 6.67 -25.41 11.96
C GLU A 16 7.55 -26.54 11.40
N GLU A 17 7.88 -26.51 10.11
CA GLU A 17 8.74 -27.52 9.46
C GLU A 17 10.17 -27.52 9.98
N SER A 18 10.66 -26.35 10.44
CA SER A 18 11.97 -26.27 11.12
C SER A 18 12.00 -26.96 12.49
N GLY A 19 10.85 -27.43 13.00
CA GLY A 19 10.71 -28.15 14.28
C GLY A 19 10.97 -27.27 15.51
N PRO A 20 10.81 -27.80 16.74
CA PRO A 20 10.96 -27.02 17.97
C PRO A 20 12.40 -26.55 18.23
N GLY A 21 12.57 -25.50 19.03
CA GLY A 21 13.87 -25.00 19.48
C GLY A 21 14.18 -23.57 19.01
N MET A 22 15.35 -23.06 19.41
CA MET A 22 15.73 -21.67 19.14
C MET A 22 16.02 -21.43 17.66
N LYS A 23 15.27 -20.52 17.04
CA LYS A 23 15.37 -20.19 15.61
C LYS A 23 15.84 -18.76 15.39
N VAL A 24 16.59 -18.58 14.32
CA VAL A 24 16.91 -17.29 13.71
C VAL A 24 16.28 -17.26 12.32
N ILE A 25 15.73 -16.12 11.92
CA ILE A 25 15.26 -15.90 10.56
C ILE A 25 16.23 -14.96 9.82
N LEU A 26 16.79 -15.45 8.73
CA LEU A 26 17.74 -14.74 7.88
C LEU A 26 17.04 -14.30 6.60
N MET A 27 16.97 -12.99 6.38
CA MET A 27 16.14 -12.37 5.34
C MET A 27 16.94 -11.40 4.47
N ASP A 28 16.36 -11.00 3.34
CA ASP A 28 16.81 -9.84 2.57
C ASP A 28 15.93 -8.62 2.87
N LYS A 29 16.18 -7.51 2.17
CA LYS A 29 15.42 -6.26 2.35
C LYS A 29 13.93 -6.42 2.03
N GLU A 30 13.59 -7.15 0.97
CA GLU A 30 12.21 -7.33 0.52
C GLU A 30 11.47 -8.33 1.42
N THR A 31 12.07 -9.48 1.72
CA THR A 31 11.45 -10.50 2.56
C THR A 31 11.28 -10.07 4.01
N THR A 32 12.18 -9.22 4.53
CA THR A 32 11.98 -8.52 5.82
C THR A 32 10.69 -7.70 5.81
N SER A 33 10.47 -6.96 4.72
CA SER A 33 9.26 -6.14 4.57
C SER A 33 8.02 -7.03 4.49
N ILE A 34 8.06 -8.13 3.73
CA ILE A 34 6.95 -9.08 3.58
C ILE A 34 6.53 -9.66 4.94
N ILE A 35 7.48 -10.13 5.75
CA ILE A 35 7.18 -10.69 7.08
C ILE A 35 6.63 -9.60 8.02
N SER A 36 7.21 -8.40 8.00
CA SER A 36 6.79 -7.30 8.88
C SER A 36 5.35 -6.84 8.64
N MET A 37 4.80 -7.10 7.45
CA MET A 37 3.40 -6.77 7.12
C MET A 37 2.41 -7.73 7.76
N VAL A 38 2.81 -8.99 8.00
CA VAL A 38 1.88 -10.06 8.39
C VAL A 38 2.08 -10.57 9.81
N TYR A 39 3.26 -10.41 10.41
CA TYR A 39 3.54 -10.84 11.79
C TYR A 39 4.01 -9.68 12.65
N SER A 40 3.46 -9.59 13.86
CA SER A 40 4.09 -8.83 14.95
C SER A 40 5.29 -9.59 15.52
N GLN A 41 6.19 -8.86 16.18
CA GLN A 41 7.32 -9.46 16.90
C GLN A 41 6.86 -10.47 17.96
N SER A 42 5.76 -10.19 18.66
CA SER A 42 5.21 -11.09 19.68
C SER A 42 4.71 -12.42 19.09
N GLU A 43 3.99 -12.37 17.96
CA GLU A 43 3.46 -13.58 17.31
C GLU A 43 4.58 -14.48 16.75
N ILE A 44 5.64 -13.88 16.21
CA ILE A 44 6.76 -14.65 15.65
C ILE A 44 7.68 -15.20 16.75
N LEU A 45 7.80 -14.50 17.89
CA LEU A 45 8.50 -15.00 19.08
C LEU A 45 7.81 -16.22 19.68
N GLN A 46 6.47 -16.27 19.66
CA GLN A 46 5.70 -17.45 20.07
C GLN A 46 5.96 -18.67 19.19
N LYS A 47 6.56 -18.48 18.00
CA LYS A 47 7.01 -19.54 17.08
C LYS A 47 8.48 -19.90 17.27
N GLU A 48 9.08 -19.48 18.40
CA GLU A 48 10.46 -19.73 18.81
C GLU A 48 11.52 -19.06 17.91
N VAL A 49 11.13 -18.03 17.15
CA VAL A 49 12.05 -17.20 16.36
C VAL A 49 12.49 -16.00 17.20
N TYR A 50 13.71 -16.05 17.72
CA TYR A 50 14.23 -15.06 18.67
C TYR A 50 15.13 -14.01 18.03
N LEU A 51 15.76 -14.35 16.90
CA LEU A 51 16.71 -13.49 16.20
C LEU A 51 16.23 -13.23 14.77
N PHE A 52 16.36 -11.97 14.35
CA PHE A 52 16.06 -11.49 13.00
C PHE A 52 17.33 -10.92 12.41
N GLU A 53 17.82 -11.53 11.34
CA GLU A 53 19.04 -11.10 10.68
C GLU A 53 18.82 -10.81 9.20
N ARG A 54 19.68 -9.93 8.67
CA ARG A 54 19.73 -9.60 7.25
C ARG A 54 20.96 -10.22 6.63
N ILE A 55 20.80 -10.92 5.50
CA ILE A 55 21.90 -11.63 4.83
C ILE A 55 22.97 -10.70 4.25
N ASP A 56 22.60 -9.47 3.92
CA ASP A 56 23.51 -8.44 3.47
C ASP A 56 24.27 -7.76 4.62
N ASN A 57 23.84 -7.96 5.87
CA ASN A 57 24.52 -7.43 7.03
C ASN A 57 25.58 -8.43 7.54
N GLN A 58 26.82 -7.97 7.68
CA GLN A 58 27.87 -8.76 8.33
C GLN A 58 27.69 -8.66 9.84
N SER A 59 26.80 -9.49 10.39
CA SER A 59 26.60 -9.59 11.84
C SER A 59 27.90 -9.95 12.54
N LYS A 60 28.13 -9.32 13.72
CA LYS A 60 29.28 -9.57 14.61
C LYS A 60 29.19 -10.90 15.38
N TRP A 61 28.09 -11.63 15.22
CA TRP A 61 27.87 -12.90 15.89
C TRP A 61 28.60 -14.00 15.13
N ASP A 62 29.66 -14.52 15.74
CA ASP A 62 30.33 -15.71 15.25
C ASP A 62 29.79 -16.95 15.97
N ASN A 63 29.45 -17.97 15.19
CA ASN A 63 29.29 -19.36 15.65
C ASN A 63 28.11 -19.66 16.60
N LEU A 64 26.87 -19.34 16.18
CA LEU A 64 25.62 -19.69 16.88
C LEU A 64 25.11 -21.10 16.50
N LYS A 65 25.94 -22.14 16.66
CA LYS A 65 25.63 -23.51 16.19
C LYS A 65 24.44 -24.21 16.88
N HIS A 66 23.98 -23.69 18.01
CA HIS A 66 22.77 -24.19 18.68
C HIS A 66 21.47 -23.66 18.06
N MET A 67 21.56 -22.66 17.18
CA MET A 67 20.42 -22.05 16.51
C MET A 67 20.10 -22.77 15.20
N LYS A 68 18.80 -22.89 14.91
CA LYS A 68 18.29 -23.26 13.59
C LYS A 68 18.06 -22.01 12.76
N CYS A 69 18.57 -21.98 11.53
CA CYS A 69 18.41 -20.87 10.62
C CYS A 69 17.29 -21.12 9.61
N ILE A 70 16.28 -20.26 9.63
CA ILE A 70 15.25 -20.19 8.60
C ILE A 70 15.68 -19.09 7.63
N VAL A 71 16.13 -19.47 6.45
CA VAL A 71 16.50 -18.52 5.39
C VAL A 71 15.27 -18.23 4.56
N PHE A 72 14.85 -16.97 4.46
CA PHE A 72 13.74 -16.57 3.59
C PHE A 72 14.17 -15.42 2.67
N LEU A 73 14.42 -15.74 1.40
CA LEU A 73 15.04 -14.83 0.43
C LEU A 73 14.31 -14.80 -0.90
N ARG A 74 14.46 -13.71 -1.65
CA ARG A 74 14.18 -13.72 -3.09
C ARG A 74 15.30 -14.43 -3.85
N PRO A 75 15.00 -15.24 -4.89
CA PRO A 75 16.01 -15.93 -5.68
C PRO A 75 16.70 -14.97 -6.68
N THR A 76 17.38 -13.95 -6.17
CA THR A 76 18.18 -13.00 -6.98
C THR A 76 19.64 -13.43 -7.00
N SER A 77 20.38 -13.10 -8.06
CA SER A 77 21.80 -13.45 -8.16
C SER A 77 22.64 -12.92 -7.00
N GLU A 78 22.29 -11.74 -6.46
CA GLU A 78 22.90 -11.18 -5.25
C GLU A 78 22.64 -12.05 -4.03
N ASN A 79 21.39 -12.43 -3.76
CA ASN A 79 21.03 -13.27 -2.63
C ASN A 79 21.64 -14.68 -2.74
N ILE A 80 21.71 -15.26 -3.94
CA ILE A 80 22.37 -16.55 -4.16
C ILE A 80 23.86 -16.44 -3.83
N ALA A 81 24.55 -15.38 -4.23
CA ALA A 81 25.96 -15.17 -3.90
C ALA A 81 26.19 -14.97 -2.39
N LEU A 82 25.33 -14.20 -1.73
CA LEU A 82 25.41 -13.98 -0.28
C LEU A 82 25.14 -15.26 0.51
N LEU A 83 24.14 -16.04 0.11
CA LEU A 83 23.82 -17.33 0.72
C LEU A 83 24.92 -18.37 0.46
N SER A 84 25.49 -18.40 -0.73
CA SER A 84 26.64 -19.26 -1.04
C SER A 84 27.83 -18.97 -0.10
N ARG A 85 28.09 -17.69 0.19
CA ARG A 85 29.13 -17.30 1.15
C ARG A 85 28.80 -17.73 2.58
N GLU A 86 27.55 -17.61 2.98
CA GLU A 86 27.07 -18.08 4.29
C GLU A 86 27.21 -19.60 4.43
N LEU A 87 26.86 -20.39 3.40
CA LEU A 87 26.94 -21.86 3.45
C LEU A 87 28.37 -22.41 3.46
N ARG A 88 29.34 -21.69 2.88
CA ARG A 88 30.77 -22.06 2.98
C ARG A 88 31.31 -21.93 4.41
N HIS A 89 30.77 -20.98 5.17
CA HIS A 89 31.18 -20.71 6.55
C HIS A 89 29.93 -20.56 7.42
N PRO A 90 29.17 -21.66 7.63
CA PRO A 90 27.84 -21.59 8.24
C PRO A 90 27.95 -21.13 9.69
N LYS A 91 27.26 -20.05 10.04
CA LYS A 91 27.21 -19.51 11.41
C LYS A 91 26.30 -20.34 12.32
N TYR A 92 25.27 -20.95 11.75
CA TYR A 92 24.24 -21.67 12.47
C TYR A 92 24.43 -23.19 12.35
N GLY A 93 23.71 -23.96 13.17
CA GLY A 93 23.87 -25.41 13.20
C GLY A 93 23.18 -26.11 12.03
N VAL A 94 22.03 -25.58 11.62
CA VAL A 94 21.15 -26.18 10.61
C VAL A 94 20.46 -25.07 9.83
N TYR A 95 20.29 -25.27 8.51
CA TYR A 95 19.61 -24.32 7.62
C TYR A 95 18.37 -24.95 6.96
N PHE A 96 17.28 -24.21 7.00
CA PHE A 96 16.05 -24.44 6.23
C PHE A 96 15.89 -23.28 5.26
N ILE A 97 16.03 -23.53 3.96
CA ILE A 97 16.10 -22.49 2.94
C ILE A 97 14.77 -22.39 2.21
N TYR A 98 14.20 -21.19 2.20
CA TYR A 98 12.94 -20.87 1.55
C TYR A 98 13.13 -19.72 0.57
N PHE A 99 12.79 -19.94 -0.69
CA PHE A 99 12.79 -18.89 -1.72
C PHE A 99 11.38 -18.36 -1.94
N SER A 100 11.22 -17.03 -1.99
CA SER A 100 9.92 -16.38 -2.19
C SER A 100 9.28 -16.63 -3.57
N ASN A 101 10.05 -17.17 -4.52
CA ASN A 101 9.64 -17.44 -5.89
C ASN A 101 10.43 -18.62 -6.47
N VAL A 102 10.15 -18.99 -7.72
CA VAL A 102 10.82 -20.09 -8.43
C VAL A 102 12.34 -19.86 -8.49
N ILE A 103 13.12 -20.88 -8.14
CA ILE A 103 14.59 -20.88 -8.22
C ILE A 103 15.09 -21.74 -9.39
N SER A 104 16.18 -21.32 -10.04
CA SER A 104 16.75 -22.09 -11.14
C SER A 104 17.52 -23.32 -10.64
N LYS A 105 17.51 -24.40 -11.42
CA LYS A 105 18.28 -25.62 -11.11
C LYS A 105 19.79 -25.36 -11.01
N SER A 106 20.31 -24.38 -11.77
CA SER A 106 21.71 -23.97 -11.68
C SER A 106 22.03 -23.33 -10.34
N ASP A 107 21.16 -22.44 -9.84
CA ASP A 107 21.38 -21.79 -8.55
C ASP A 107 21.30 -22.80 -7.40
N VAL A 108 20.38 -23.75 -7.46
CA VAL A 108 20.30 -24.85 -6.48
C VAL A 108 21.59 -25.68 -6.49
N LYS A 109 22.14 -25.97 -7.69
CA LYS A 109 23.42 -26.69 -7.81
C LYS A 109 24.57 -25.89 -7.19
N THR A 110 24.64 -24.59 -7.46
CA THR A 110 25.67 -23.72 -6.86
C THR A 110 25.59 -23.69 -5.34
N LEU A 111 24.39 -23.64 -4.76
CA LEU A 111 24.21 -23.70 -3.30
C LEU A 111 24.63 -25.06 -2.74
N ALA A 112 24.29 -26.15 -3.42
CA ALA A 112 24.70 -27.49 -3.01
C ALA A 112 26.23 -27.67 -3.04
N GLU A 113 26.93 -27.11 -4.03
CA GLU A 113 28.40 -27.11 -4.09
C GLU A 113 29.03 -26.29 -2.96
N CYS A 114 28.31 -25.31 -2.38
CA CYS A 114 28.81 -24.47 -1.29
C CYS A 114 28.52 -25.03 0.11
N ASP A 115 27.61 -26.01 0.25
CA ASP A 115 27.25 -26.63 1.54
C ASP A 115 28.21 -27.78 1.91
N GLU A 116 29.49 -27.46 2.05
CA GLU A 116 30.54 -28.44 2.37
C GLU A 116 30.37 -29.09 3.75
N GLN A 117 29.62 -28.45 4.65
CA GLN A 117 29.36 -28.94 6.01
C GLN A 117 28.02 -29.67 6.15
N GLU A 118 27.30 -29.90 5.05
CA GLU A 118 25.99 -30.58 5.03
C GLU A 118 24.99 -29.98 6.04
N ALA A 119 25.01 -28.65 6.17
CA ALA A 119 24.21 -27.92 7.16
C ALA A 119 22.77 -27.68 6.67
N VAL A 120 22.53 -27.74 5.36
CA VAL A 120 21.21 -27.55 4.77
C VAL A 120 20.37 -28.82 4.93
N ARG A 121 19.20 -28.68 5.55
CA ARG A 121 18.23 -29.79 5.69
C ARG A 121 17.16 -29.79 4.64
N GLU A 122 16.77 -28.60 4.20
CA GLU A 122 15.62 -28.44 3.34
C GLU A 122 15.74 -27.19 2.46
N VAL A 123 15.26 -27.31 1.23
CA VAL A 123 15.13 -26.21 0.27
C VAL A 123 13.72 -26.25 -0.31
N GLN A 124 12.93 -25.20 -0.09
CA GLN A 124 11.56 -25.09 -0.59
C GLN A 124 11.31 -23.74 -1.28
N GLU A 125 10.33 -23.74 -2.17
CA GLU A 125 9.77 -22.52 -2.77
C GLU A 125 8.48 -22.16 -2.02
N VAL A 126 8.37 -20.92 -1.55
CA VAL A 126 7.19 -20.38 -0.88
C VAL A 126 6.74 -19.13 -1.62
N PHE A 127 5.55 -19.13 -2.21
CA PHE A 127 5.12 -18.07 -3.13
C PHE A 127 4.59 -16.81 -2.41
N ALA A 128 5.39 -16.26 -1.51
CA ALA A 128 5.14 -15.03 -0.77
C ALA A 128 6.08 -13.91 -1.29
N ASP A 129 5.82 -13.41 -2.50
CA ASP A 129 6.67 -12.40 -3.18
C ASP A 129 5.97 -11.05 -3.42
N TYR A 130 5.17 -10.62 -2.46
CA TYR A 130 4.44 -9.35 -2.46
C TYR A 130 4.13 -8.89 -1.03
N LEU A 131 3.94 -7.58 -0.83
CA LEU A 131 3.49 -7.01 0.44
C LEU A 131 1.97 -7.15 0.53
N ALA A 132 1.48 -7.90 1.52
CA ALA A 132 0.06 -8.01 1.82
C ALA A 132 -0.37 -6.80 2.67
N VAL A 133 -0.91 -5.77 2.02
CA VAL A 133 -1.27 -4.48 2.67
C VAL A 133 -2.59 -4.61 3.44
N ASP A 134 -3.59 -5.25 2.83
CA ASP A 134 -4.87 -5.54 3.45
C ASP A 134 -5.39 -6.90 2.93
N ARG A 135 -6.54 -7.38 3.42
CA ARG A 135 -7.14 -8.66 3.02
C ARG A 135 -7.28 -8.82 1.51
N HIS A 136 -7.57 -7.72 0.81
CA HIS A 136 -7.80 -7.68 -0.64
C HIS A 136 -6.86 -6.71 -1.38
N LEU A 137 -5.80 -6.24 -0.73
CA LEU A 137 -4.85 -5.28 -1.29
C LEU A 137 -3.42 -5.78 -1.12
N PHE A 138 -2.65 -5.75 -2.20
CA PHE A 138 -1.22 -6.08 -2.19
C PHE A 138 -0.42 -5.01 -2.93
N SER A 139 0.89 -4.97 -2.67
CA SER A 139 1.83 -4.10 -3.36
C SER A 139 3.14 -4.82 -3.64
N PHE A 140 3.78 -4.52 -4.77
CA PHE A 140 5.16 -4.94 -5.04
C PHE A 140 6.20 -3.93 -4.52
N ASN A 141 5.75 -2.80 -3.99
CA ASN A 141 6.60 -1.70 -3.50
C ASN A 141 7.62 -1.19 -4.53
N ILE A 142 7.21 -1.10 -5.79
CA ILE A 142 8.03 -0.62 -6.89
C ILE A 142 7.62 0.81 -7.22
N THR A 143 8.58 1.72 -7.13
CA THR A 143 8.44 3.10 -7.62
C THR A 143 9.03 3.21 -9.02
N GLY A 144 8.39 3.97 -9.92
CA GLY A 144 8.89 4.17 -11.28
C GLY A 144 8.97 2.88 -12.10
N CYS A 145 7.93 2.04 -12.07
CA CYS A 145 7.88 0.81 -12.87
C CYS A 145 7.99 1.07 -14.38
N LEU A 146 7.46 2.21 -14.83
CA LEU A 146 7.50 2.71 -16.19
C LEU A 146 8.33 4.01 -16.28
N HIS A 147 9.12 4.14 -17.33
CA HIS A 147 9.74 5.40 -17.74
C HIS A 147 9.02 5.89 -19.00
N GLY A 148 8.18 6.92 -18.83
CA GLY A 148 7.21 7.29 -19.85
C GLY A 148 6.22 6.15 -20.09
N ARG A 149 6.28 5.52 -21.28
CA ARG A 149 5.43 4.38 -21.66
C ARG A 149 6.18 3.06 -21.70
N MET A 150 7.44 3.03 -21.26
CA MET A 150 8.31 1.87 -21.40
C MET A 150 8.58 1.22 -20.04
N TRP A 151 8.50 -0.10 -20.00
CA TRP A 151 8.91 -0.87 -18.84
C TRP A 151 10.42 -0.77 -18.60
N SER A 152 10.80 -0.57 -17.34
CA SER A 152 12.10 -1.08 -16.90
C SER A 152 12.06 -2.60 -16.97
N GLN A 153 13.06 -3.22 -17.63
CA GLN A 153 13.10 -4.69 -17.79
C GLN A 153 13.12 -5.41 -16.45
N GLN A 154 13.87 -4.87 -15.48
CA GLN A 154 13.92 -5.40 -14.11
C GLN A 154 12.55 -5.35 -13.43
N HIS A 155 11.81 -4.24 -13.59
CA HIS A 155 10.48 -4.07 -13.00
C HIS A 155 9.42 -4.95 -13.69
N LEU A 156 9.47 -5.11 -15.01
CA LEU A 156 8.59 -6.01 -15.74
C LEU A 156 8.76 -7.46 -15.25
N GLN A 157 10.02 -7.89 -15.09
CA GLN A 157 10.33 -9.20 -14.53
C GLN A 157 9.80 -9.32 -13.09
N ARG A 158 10.10 -8.36 -12.21
CA ARG A 158 9.64 -8.34 -10.82
C ARG A 158 8.12 -8.43 -10.68
N CYS A 159 7.39 -7.63 -11.45
CA CYS A 159 5.92 -7.63 -11.45
C CYS A 159 5.37 -8.97 -11.95
N SER A 160 5.94 -9.53 -13.02
CA SER A 160 5.49 -10.82 -13.55
C SER A 160 5.69 -11.97 -12.57
N GLN A 161 6.84 -12.01 -11.90
CA GLN A 161 7.17 -12.97 -10.84
C GLN A 161 6.25 -12.80 -9.62
N GLY A 162 6.00 -11.55 -9.21
CA GLY A 162 5.09 -11.27 -8.10
C GLY A 162 3.64 -11.64 -8.38
N LEU A 163 3.16 -11.47 -9.62
CA LEU A 163 1.82 -11.90 -10.04
C LEU A 163 1.71 -13.43 -10.10
N LEU A 164 2.75 -14.12 -10.55
CA LEU A 164 2.81 -15.59 -10.44
C LEU A 164 2.68 -16.03 -8.98
N ALA A 165 3.47 -15.42 -8.09
CA ALA A 165 3.46 -15.73 -6.66
C ALA A 165 2.07 -15.49 -6.04
N LEU A 166 1.41 -14.38 -6.39
CA LEU A 166 0.04 -14.08 -5.96
C LEU A 166 -0.98 -15.14 -6.38
N LEU A 167 -0.90 -15.63 -7.62
CA LEU A 167 -1.83 -16.65 -8.13
C LEU A 167 -1.60 -18.00 -7.43
N LEU A 168 -0.34 -18.36 -7.19
CA LEU A 168 0.03 -19.59 -6.48
C LEU A 168 -0.35 -19.52 -5.00
N SER A 169 -0.11 -18.40 -4.32
CA SER A 169 -0.45 -18.21 -2.91
C SER A 169 -1.95 -18.28 -2.64
N LEU A 170 -2.75 -17.71 -3.55
CA LEU A 170 -4.21 -17.74 -3.49
C LEU A 170 -4.79 -19.06 -4.02
N LYS A 171 -3.95 -19.94 -4.58
CA LYS A 171 -4.35 -21.17 -5.29
C LYS A 171 -5.45 -20.87 -6.32
N ARG A 172 -5.16 -19.99 -7.28
CA ARG A 172 -6.09 -19.56 -8.34
C ARG A 172 -5.49 -19.70 -9.73
N ARG A 173 -6.18 -20.44 -10.60
CA ARG A 173 -5.89 -20.52 -12.04
C ARG A 173 -6.62 -19.38 -12.76
N ALA A 174 -5.92 -18.28 -13.04
CA ALA A 174 -6.55 -17.10 -13.61
C ALA A 174 -6.43 -17.01 -15.13
N VAL A 175 -7.50 -16.52 -15.78
CA VAL A 175 -7.45 -16.06 -17.17
C VAL A 175 -6.89 -14.64 -17.18
N VAL A 176 -5.75 -14.45 -17.85
CA VAL A 176 -5.10 -13.14 -17.94
C VAL A 176 -5.78 -12.29 -19.01
N ARG A 177 -6.41 -11.20 -18.60
CA ARG A 177 -6.95 -10.13 -19.45
C ARG A 177 -6.19 -8.84 -19.21
N TYR A 178 -6.15 -7.98 -20.23
CA TYR A 178 -5.45 -6.71 -20.13
C TYR A 178 -6.16 -5.66 -21.00
N GLU A 179 -5.89 -4.41 -20.70
CA GLU A 179 -6.34 -3.27 -21.49
C GLU A 179 -5.66 -3.27 -22.86
N ALA A 180 -6.44 -3.55 -23.92
CA ALA A 180 -5.91 -3.94 -25.22
C ALA A 180 -4.97 -2.91 -25.87
N ALA A 181 -5.19 -1.63 -25.62
CA ALA A 181 -4.40 -0.56 -26.23
C ALA A 181 -3.38 0.09 -25.28
N SER A 182 -3.15 -0.53 -24.12
CA SER A 182 -1.92 -0.33 -23.35
C SER A 182 -0.87 -1.38 -23.71
N GLU A 183 0.15 -0.97 -24.48
CA GLU A 183 1.33 -1.82 -24.77
C GLU A 183 2.03 -2.30 -23.48
N PRO A 184 2.25 -1.47 -22.44
CA PRO A 184 2.75 -1.94 -21.15
C PRO A 184 1.93 -3.07 -20.53
N CYS A 185 0.60 -2.98 -20.56
CA CYS A 185 -0.27 -4.02 -20.02
C CYS A 185 -0.17 -5.31 -20.86
N ALA A 186 -0.11 -5.20 -22.18
CA ALA A 186 0.08 -6.33 -23.08
C ALA A 186 1.39 -7.09 -22.77
N ARG A 187 2.51 -6.38 -22.65
CA ARG A 187 3.83 -6.97 -22.32
C ARG A 187 3.82 -7.69 -20.98
N LEU A 188 3.21 -7.10 -19.95
CA LEU A 188 3.08 -7.75 -18.64
C LEU A 188 2.18 -8.99 -18.72
N ALA A 189 1.06 -8.90 -19.43
CA ALA A 189 0.14 -10.02 -19.62
C ALA A 189 0.79 -11.20 -20.34
N GLU A 190 1.54 -10.94 -21.42
CA GLU A 190 2.31 -11.95 -22.14
C GLU A 190 3.34 -12.62 -21.22
N ARG A 191 4.11 -11.82 -20.48
CA ARG A 191 5.11 -12.35 -19.56
C ARG A 191 4.50 -13.23 -18.46
N VAL A 192 3.37 -12.82 -17.89
CA VAL A 192 2.64 -13.62 -16.90
C VAL A 192 2.09 -14.90 -17.52
N ARG A 193 1.50 -14.84 -18.73
CA ARG A 193 1.03 -16.04 -19.44
C ARG A 193 2.16 -17.02 -19.71
N ASP A 194 3.33 -16.54 -20.12
CA ASP A 194 4.49 -17.39 -20.36
C ASP A 194 4.99 -18.07 -19.08
N LEU A 195 5.04 -17.34 -17.96
CA LEU A 195 5.36 -17.92 -16.66
C LEU A 195 4.34 -18.99 -16.24
N LEU A 196 3.03 -18.69 -16.37
CA LEU A 196 1.98 -19.66 -16.05
C LEU A 196 2.06 -20.92 -16.92
N ARG A 197 2.47 -20.80 -18.19
CA ARG A 197 2.68 -21.95 -19.08
C ARG A 197 3.91 -22.77 -18.69
N ARG A 198 5.01 -22.11 -18.34
CA ARG A 198 6.25 -22.78 -17.89
C ARG A 198 6.03 -23.55 -16.59
N GLU A 199 5.29 -22.95 -15.67
CA GLU A 199 4.99 -23.52 -14.34
C GLU A 199 3.64 -24.27 -14.30
N ALA A 200 3.15 -24.77 -15.44
CA ALA A 200 1.85 -25.44 -15.54
C ALA A 200 1.74 -26.62 -14.56
N VAL A 201 2.80 -27.40 -14.39
CA VAL A 201 2.84 -28.54 -13.46
C VAL A 201 2.66 -28.07 -12.00
N LEU A 202 3.32 -26.98 -11.61
CA LEU A 202 3.17 -26.42 -10.26
C LEU A 202 1.72 -25.94 -10.03
N ILE A 203 1.10 -25.35 -11.05
CA ILE A 203 -0.28 -24.88 -10.99
C ILE A 203 -1.25 -26.06 -10.89
N ASP A 204 -1.13 -27.04 -11.78
CA ASP A 204 -2.04 -28.19 -11.87
C ASP A 204 -1.98 -29.06 -10.60
N ASN A 205 -0.81 -29.21 -9.98
CA ASN A 205 -0.64 -29.98 -8.74
C ASN A 205 -1.16 -29.24 -7.50
N ASN A 206 -1.07 -27.91 -7.45
CA ASN A 206 -1.37 -27.14 -6.24
C ASN A 206 -2.77 -26.50 -6.24
N ILE A 207 -3.42 -26.41 -7.41
CA ILE A 207 -4.67 -25.69 -7.58
C ILE A 207 -5.78 -26.67 -8.01
N PRO A 208 -6.72 -27.02 -7.12
CA PRO A 208 -7.83 -27.88 -7.48
C PRO A 208 -8.66 -27.25 -8.61
N PHE A 209 -8.88 -27.99 -9.69
CA PHE A 209 -9.75 -27.57 -10.78
C PHE A 209 -11.16 -28.13 -10.55
N ASN A 210 -12.08 -27.26 -10.13
CA ASN A 210 -13.51 -27.57 -10.08
C ASN A 210 -14.19 -26.95 -11.30
N GLY A 211 -14.55 -27.78 -12.27
CA GLY A 211 -15.12 -27.36 -13.56
C GLY A 211 -16.43 -26.55 -13.47
N ASP A 212 -17.11 -26.62 -12.32
CA ASP A 212 -18.36 -25.90 -12.06
C ASP A 212 -18.17 -24.43 -11.64
N MET A 213 -16.94 -24.03 -11.27
CA MET A 213 -16.67 -22.65 -10.85
C MET A 213 -16.10 -21.82 -12.01
N PRO A 214 -16.61 -20.59 -12.23
CA PRO A 214 -16.05 -19.71 -13.26
C PRO A 214 -14.58 -19.43 -12.96
N MET A 215 -13.73 -19.52 -13.99
CA MET A 215 -12.31 -19.26 -13.82
C MET A 215 -12.09 -17.80 -13.39
N PRO A 216 -11.28 -17.55 -12.33
CA PRO A 216 -10.96 -16.20 -11.91
C PRO A 216 -10.24 -15.45 -13.03
N GLN A 217 -10.38 -14.13 -13.06
CA GLN A 217 -9.70 -13.29 -14.04
C GLN A 217 -8.61 -12.47 -13.37
N LEU A 218 -7.44 -12.41 -14.00
CA LEU A 218 -6.42 -11.43 -13.70
C LEU A 218 -6.55 -10.31 -14.73
N LEU A 219 -7.12 -9.17 -14.32
CA LEU A 219 -7.26 -8.00 -15.17
C LEU A 219 -6.09 -7.03 -14.92
N ILE A 220 -5.34 -6.72 -15.98
CA ILE A 220 -4.23 -5.77 -15.95
C ILE A 220 -4.67 -4.47 -16.61
N ILE A 221 -4.72 -3.40 -15.84
CA ILE A 221 -5.15 -2.06 -16.27
C ILE A 221 -3.99 -1.07 -16.21
N ASP A 222 -4.04 -0.04 -17.05
CA ASP A 222 -3.08 1.06 -17.04
C ASP A 222 -3.62 2.24 -16.23
N ARG A 223 -2.78 2.81 -15.36
CA ARG A 223 -3.18 3.98 -14.56
C ARG A 223 -3.42 5.22 -15.41
N ARG A 224 -2.85 5.29 -16.63
CA ARG A 224 -3.00 6.42 -17.55
C ARG A 224 -4.43 6.70 -17.98
N ASP A 225 -5.29 5.69 -17.96
CA ASP A 225 -6.69 5.88 -18.35
C ASP A 225 -7.49 6.61 -17.25
N ASP A 226 -7.07 6.49 -15.98
CA ASP A 226 -7.61 7.24 -14.84
C ASP A 226 -6.49 7.94 -14.02
N PRO A 227 -5.98 9.07 -14.51
CA PRO A 227 -5.02 9.92 -13.80
C PRO A 227 -5.70 10.80 -12.75
N VAL A 228 -7.03 10.87 -12.69
CA VAL A 228 -7.78 11.75 -11.78
C VAL A 228 -7.83 11.15 -10.39
N THR A 229 -8.23 9.88 -10.26
CA THR A 229 -8.36 9.20 -8.95
C THR A 229 -7.15 9.38 -8.02
N PRO A 230 -5.88 9.18 -8.44
CA PRO A 230 -4.73 9.37 -7.55
C PRO A 230 -4.43 10.83 -7.17
N LEU A 231 -5.08 11.82 -7.79
CA LEU A 231 -4.90 13.24 -7.46
C LEU A 231 -5.93 13.75 -6.45
N LEU A 232 -7.08 13.09 -6.33
CA LEU A 232 -8.16 13.54 -5.45
C LEU A 232 -7.82 13.34 -3.98
N ASN A 233 -8.12 14.34 -3.14
CA ASN A 233 -8.10 14.17 -1.70
C ASN A 233 -9.04 13.04 -1.26
N GLN A 234 -8.58 12.28 -0.27
CA GLN A 234 -9.27 11.09 0.23
C GLN A 234 -9.85 11.34 1.62
N TRP A 235 -11.06 10.85 1.86
CA TRP A 235 -11.81 11.11 3.10
C TRP A 235 -12.27 9.84 3.83
N THR A 236 -11.87 8.66 3.36
CA THR A 236 -11.99 7.40 4.11
C THR A 236 -10.75 7.21 4.98
N TYR A 237 -10.89 6.53 6.13
CA TYR A 237 -9.85 6.57 7.15
C TYR A 237 -8.46 6.17 6.64
N GLN A 238 -8.33 4.97 6.06
CA GLN A 238 -7.04 4.45 5.59
C GLN A 238 -6.45 5.33 4.48
N ALA A 239 -7.27 5.75 3.52
CA ALA A 239 -6.82 6.54 2.38
C ALA A 239 -6.41 7.96 2.80
N MET A 240 -7.15 8.57 3.72
CA MET A 240 -6.83 9.89 4.28
C MET A 240 -5.54 9.86 5.11
N VAL A 241 -5.32 8.80 5.90
CA VAL A 241 -4.05 8.60 6.60
C VAL A 241 -2.89 8.47 5.62
N HIS A 242 -3.07 7.69 4.55
CA HIS A 242 -2.03 7.54 3.53
C HIS A 242 -1.72 8.84 2.79
N GLU A 243 -2.76 9.61 2.42
CA GLU A 243 -2.64 10.90 1.71
C GLU A 243 -1.94 11.97 2.56
N LEU A 244 -2.30 12.10 3.85
CA LEU A 244 -1.84 13.21 4.68
C LEU A 244 -0.60 12.89 5.52
N LEU A 245 -0.43 11.63 5.94
CA LEU A 245 0.62 11.21 6.87
C LEU A 245 1.59 10.19 6.26
N GLY A 246 1.18 9.52 5.19
CA GLY A 246 1.95 8.44 4.56
C GLY A 246 1.90 7.14 5.38
N ILE A 247 1.54 6.05 4.71
CA ILE A 247 1.66 4.70 5.29
C ILE A 247 2.79 3.98 4.56
N SER A 248 3.80 3.55 5.32
CA SER A 248 4.93 2.76 4.81
C SER A 248 5.03 1.48 5.62
N ASN A 249 4.86 0.32 4.99
CA ASN A 249 4.86 -0.99 5.66
C ASN A 249 3.96 -1.04 6.92
N ASN A 250 2.70 -0.59 6.79
CA ASN A 250 1.74 -0.46 7.90
C ASN A 250 2.17 0.48 9.05
N ARG A 251 3.20 1.32 8.84
CA ARG A 251 3.68 2.31 9.81
C ARG A 251 3.40 3.73 9.35
N VAL A 252 3.08 4.58 10.32
CA VAL A 252 2.93 6.03 10.13
C VAL A 252 3.87 6.73 11.09
N SER A 253 4.68 7.65 10.58
CA SER A 253 5.61 8.45 11.38
C SER A 253 4.96 9.78 11.77
N LEU A 254 4.79 9.96 13.08
CA LEU A 254 4.32 11.18 13.73
C LEU A 254 5.48 11.94 14.40
N ALA A 255 6.73 11.57 14.12
CA ALA A 255 7.92 12.15 14.74
C ALA A 255 8.12 13.64 14.45
N HIS A 256 7.48 14.16 13.40
CA HIS A 256 7.53 15.57 13.00
C HIS A 256 6.58 16.46 13.83
N LEU A 257 5.66 15.86 14.58
CA LEU A 257 4.69 16.61 15.38
C LEU A 257 5.30 17.03 16.72
N PRO A 258 5.04 18.26 17.17
CA PRO A 258 5.44 18.70 18.51
C PRO A 258 4.67 17.91 19.57
N ASP A 259 5.32 17.67 20.71
CA ASP A 259 4.73 17.08 21.92
C ASP A 259 4.13 15.67 21.78
N VAL A 260 4.39 14.96 20.67
CA VAL A 260 4.02 13.54 20.56
C VAL A 260 4.92 12.69 21.44
N HIS A 261 4.28 11.89 22.30
CA HIS A 261 4.98 10.97 23.17
C HIS A 261 5.85 9.97 22.39
N LYS A 262 7.00 9.61 22.94
CA LYS A 262 7.99 8.72 22.30
C LYS A 262 7.38 7.44 21.73
N ASP A 263 6.49 6.79 22.47
CA ASP A 263 5.83 5.54 22.07
C ASP A 263 4.85 5.69 20.88
N PHE A 264 4.44 6.91 20.54
CA PHE A 264 3.50 7.19 19.43
C PHE A 264 4.16 8.00 18.31
N ARG A 265 5.49 8.19 18.33
CA ARG A 265 6.22 8.80 17.21
C ARG A 265 6.19 7.94 15.95
N GLU A 266 6.05 6.63 16.12
CA GLU A 266 5.77 5.70 15.03
C GLU A 266 4.61 4.81 15.46
N VAL A 267 3.55 4.76 14.66
CA VAL A 267 2.36 3.98 14.96
C VAL A 267 2.14 2.91 13.91
N VAL A 268 1.76 1.71 14.34
CA VAL A 268 1.40 0.60 13.46
C VAL A 268 -0.12 0.57 13.25
N LEU A 269 -0.54 0.58 11.99
CA LEU A 269 -1.92 0.51 11.53
C LEU A 269 -2.10 -0.75 10.69
N SER A 270 -2.56 -1.83 11.33
CA SER A 270 -2.81 -3.13 10.71
C SER A 270 -4.23 -3.59 11.03
N SER A 271 -5.01 -3.93 10.01
CA SER A 271 -6.40 -4.40 10.15
C SER A 271 -6.51 -5.78 10.81
N ASP A 272 -5.43 -6.55 10.85
CA ASP A 272 -5.38 -7.86 11.48
C ASP A 272 -5.06 -7.79 12.98
N GLN A 273 -4.42 -6.70 13.44
CA GLN A 273 -3.97 -6.53 14.82
C GLN A 273 -4.73 -5.43 15.57
N ASP A 274 -5.49 -4.60 14.85
CA ASP A 274 -6.26 -3.50 15.42
C ASP A 274 -7.72 -3.56 14.97
N GLU A 275 -8.59 -3.96 15.90
CA GLU A 275 -10.03 -4.08 15.66
C GLU A 275 -10.71 -2.72 15.42
N PHE A 276 -10.23 -1.65 16.07
CA PHE A 276 -10.77 -0.32 15.85
C PHE A 276 -10.45 0.13 14.42
N TYR A 277 -9.21 -0.02 14.00
CA TYR A 277 -8.79 0.30 12.64
C TYR A 277 -9.56 -0.52 11.62
N ALA A 278 -9.64 -1.85 11.80
CA ALA A 278 -10.34 -2.76 10.89
C ALA A 278 -11.80 -2.40 10.66
N LYS A 279 -12.51 -1.98 11.71
CA LYS A 279 -13.92 -1.55 11.63
C LYS A 279 -14.11 -0.21 10.93
N ASN A 280 -13.13 0.69 11.01
CA ASN A 280 -13.22 2.06 10.52
C ASN A 280 -12.40 2.33 9.24
N LEU A 281 -11.75 1.32 8.63
CA LEU A 281 -10.90 1.46 7.44
C LEU A 281 -11.51 2.33 6.35
N TYR A 282 -12.79 2.08 6.06
CA TYR A 282 -13.56 2.69 4.98
C TYR A 282 -14.58 3.72 5.46
N SER A 283 -14.65 3.96 6.78
CA SER A 283 -15.52 4.99 7.34
C SER A 283 -15.05 6.36 6.89
N ASN A 284 -16.00 7.25 6.60
CA ASN A 284 -15.66 8.61 6.21
C ASN A 284 -15.19 9.43 7.43
N PHE A 285 -14.51 10.55 7.18
CA PHE A 285 -13.94 11.39 8.23
C PHE A 285 -14.95 11.87 9.27
N GLY A 286 -16.19 12.16 8.87
CA GLY A 286 -17.27 12.52 9.79
C GLY A 286 -17.71 11.37 10.69
N GLU A 287 -17.87 10.17 10.13
CA GLU A 287 -18.19 8.94 10.86
C GLU A 287 -17.09 8.59 11.88
N ILE A 288 -15.81 8.72 11.51
CA ILE A 288 -14.68 8.46 12.41
C ILE A 288 -14.76 9.40 13.62
N GLY A 289 -15.06 10.68 13.41
CA GLY A 289 -15.23 11.65 14.50
C GLY A 289 -16.33 11.23 15.49
N GLN A 290 -17.46 10.72 14.98
CA GLN A 290 -18.54 10.20 15.81
C GLN A 290 -18.12 8.92 16.56
N THR A 291 -17.47 7.97 15.88
CA THR A 291 -16.96 6.74 16.51
C THR A 291 -15.96 7.04 17.61
N MET A 292 -15.06 8.01 17.41
CA MET A 292 -14.12 8.46 18.45
C MET A 292 -14.83 9.05 19.66
N LYS A 293 -15.86 9.87 19.43
CA LYS A 293 -16.66 10.45 20.50
C LYS A 293 -17.34 9.36 21.33
N SER A 294 -18.00 8.40 20.68
CA SER A 294 -18.65 7.28 21.39
C SER A 294 -17.65 6.41 22.14
N LEU A 295 -16.48 6.13 21.53
CA LEU A 295 -15.39 5.42 22.20
C LEU A 295 -14.95 6.18 23.45
N MET A 296 -14.74 7.48 23.33
CA MET A 296 -14.33 8.34 24.43
C MET A 296 -15.36 8.36 25.56
N GLU A 297 -16.65 8.51 25.26
CA GLU A 297 -17.74 8.49 26.24
C GLU A 297 -17.81 7.16 27.00
N GLU A 298 -17.67 6.02 26.29
CA GLU A 298 -17.63 4.70 26.92
C GLU A 298 -16.42 4.57 27.87
N PHE A 299 -15.27 5.09 27.46
CA PHE A 299 -14.05 5.11 28.27
C PHE A 299 -14.16 6.04 29.48
N GLN A 300 -14.73 7.23 29.34
CA GLN A 300 -14.99 8.16 30.44
C GLN A 300 -15.91 7.55 31.50
N ARG A 301 -16.97 6.86 31.04
CA ARG A 301 -17.88 6.11 31.92
C ARG A 301 -17.14 5.03 32.70
N LYS A 302 -16.26 4.25 32.05
CA LYS A 302 -15.44 3.23 32.72
C LYS A 302 -14.47 3.84 33.73
N ALA A 303 -13.94 5.03 33.44
CA ALA A 303 -12.97 5.70 34.28
C ALA A 303 -13.57 6.60 35.38
N LYS A 304 -14.90 6.69 35.47
CA LYS A 304 -15.63 7.54 36.43
C LYS A 304 -15.18 9.02 36.39
N SER A 305 -14.84 9.53 35.20
CA SER A 305 -14.53 10.94 34.99
C SER A 305 -15.76 11.69 34.46
N HIS A 306 -15.98 12.91 34.95
CA HIS A 306 -17.11 13.77 34.57
C HIS A 306 -16.70 14.96 33.68
N GLN A 307 -15.48 14.96 33.12
CA GLN A 307 -15.07 16.01 32.18
C GLN A 307 -15.87 15.91 30.87
N LYS A 308 -16.36 17.05 30.40
CA LYS A 308 -17.03 17.16 29.10
C LYS A 308 -15.99 17.11 27.99
N VAL A 309 -16.11 16.17 27.05
CA VAL A 309 -15.23 16.03 25.88
C VAL A 309 -16.08 16.11 24.63
N GLU A 310 -15.99 17.22 23.89
CA GLU A 310 -16.86 17.50 22.74
C GLU A 310 -16.10 17.57 21.42
N SER A 311 -14.79 17.84 21.46
CA SER A 311 -13.93 17.94 20.28
C SER A 311 -12.77 16.94 20.30
N ILE A 312 -12.14 16.72 19.14
CA ILE A 312 -10.93 15.90 19.03
C ILE A 312 -9.77 16.50 19.84
N ALA A 313 -9.72 17.84 19.95
CA ALA A 313 -8.74 18.53 20.78
C ALA A 313 -8.95 18.21 22.27
N ASP A 314 -10.20 18.20 22.74
CA ASP A 314 -10.53 17.82 24.11
C ASP A 314 -10.15 16.36 24.39
N MET A 315 -10.37 15.46 23.41
CA MET A 315 -9.96 14.05 23.52
C MET A 315 -8.44 13.92 23.68
N LYS A 316 -7.66 14.65 22.87
CA LYS A 316 -6.20 14.67 22.96
C LYS A 316 -5.74 15.16 24.33
N ASN A 317 -6.24 16.32 24.77
CA ASN A 317 -5.91 16.91 26.06
C ASN A 317 -6.25 15.98 27.23
N PHE A 318 -7.39 15.30 27.16
CA PHE A 318 -7.82 14.35 28.17
C PHE A 318 -6.84 13.18 28.29
N VAL A 319 -6.45 12.57 27.16
CA VAL A 319 -5.50 11.45 27.14
C VAL A 319 -4.12 11.85 27.69
N GLU A 320 -3.69 13.07 27.42
CA GLU A 320 -2.40 13.61 27.92
C GLU A 320 -2.43 13.92 29.42
N THR A 321 -3.55 14.42 29.94
CA THR A 321 -3.70 14.84 31.35
C THR A 321 -3.74 13.67 32.33
N TYR A 322 -4.09 12.46 31.87
CA TYR A 322 -4.25 11.31 32.75
C TYR A 322 -3.37 10.11 32.35
N PRO A 323 -2.13 9.99 32.89
CA PRO A 323 -1.15 8.96 32.51
C PRO A 323 -1.57 7.50 32.75
N LEU A 324 -2.46 7.27 33.73
CA LEU A 324 -3.07 5.95 33.97
C LEU A 324 -3.86 5.46 32.73
N PHE A 325 -4.48 6.37 31.97
CA PHE A 325 -5.29 6.04 30.79
C PHE A 325 -4.43 5.60 29.61
N LYS A 326 -3.26 6.21 29.45
CA LYS A 326 -2.27 5.81 28.45
C LYS A 326 -1.80 4.36 28.61
N LYS A 327 -1.72 3.89 29.86
CA LYS A 327 -1.43 2.48 30.18
C LYS A 327 -2.65 1.56 29.97
N MET A 328 -3.87 2.08 30.06
CA MET A 328 -5.10 1.30 29.96
C MET A 328 -5.66 1.16 28.53
N SER A 329 -5.31 2.05 27.59
CA SER A 329 -5.75 1.93 26.19
C SER A 329 -4.77 2.57 25.19
N GLY A 330 -3.79 1.78 24.74
CA GLY A 330 -2.87 2.17 23.67
C GLY A 330 -3.59 2.45 22.34
N THR A 331 -4.67 1.72 22.05
CA THR A 331 -5.49 1.89 20.84
C THR A 331 -6.20 3.25 20.81
N VAL A 332 -6.83 3.68 21.92
CA VAL A 332 -7.50 4.99 21.99
C VAL A 332 -6.49 6.11 21.79
N THR A 333 -5.36 6.06 22.51
CA THR A 333 -4.33 7.10 22.39
C THR A 333 -3.81 7.18 20.96
N LYS A 334 -3.45 6.04 20.35
CA LYS A 334 -2.97 5.95 18.97
C LYS A 334 -3.92 6.63 18.00
N HIS A 335 -5.19 6.25 18.03
CA HIS A 335 -6.14 6.72 17.03
C HIS A 335 -6.62 8.15 17.27
N VAL A 336 -6.71 8.61 18.53
CA VAL A 336 -6.95 10.02 18.85
C VAL A 336 -5.81 10.89 18.36
N THR A 337 -4.54 10.48 18.53
CA THR A 337 -3.39 11.23 18.01
C THR A 337 -3.42 11.30 16.49
N VAL A 338 -3.65 10.18 15.80
CA VAL A 338 -3.72 10.15 14.32
C VAL A 338 -4.85 11.05 13.81
N VAL A 339 -6.07 10.89 14.32
CA VAL A 339 -7.24 11.67 13.87
C VAL A 339 -7.11 13.15 14.24
N GLY A 340 -6.48 13.45 15.38
CA GLY A 340 -6.12 14.81 15.77
C GLY A 340 -5.22 15.50 14.75
N GLU A 341 -4.19 14.80 14.26
CA GLU A 341 -3.33 15.36 13.23
C GLU A 341 -4.04 15.50 11.88
N LEU A 342 -4.87 14.52 11.49
CA LEU A 342 -5.67 14.63 10.26
C LEU A 342 -6.55 15.90 10.29
N SER A 343 -7.22 16.13 11.42
CA SER A 343 -8.06 17.33 11.62
C SER A 343 -7.24 18.63 11.53
N ALA A 344 -6.07 18.67 12.18
CA ALA A 344 -5.16 19.81 12.11
C ALA A 344 -4.66 20.08 10.69
N ALA A 345 -4.29 19.02 9.94
CA ALA A 345 -3.84 19.13 8.56
C ALA A 345 -4.96 19.64 7.62
N VAL A 346 -6.20 19.16 7.80
CA VAL A 346 -7.37 19.63 7.04
C VAL A 346 -7.60 21.12 7.24
N ALA A 347 -7.59 21.58 8.48
CA ALA A 347 -7.79 23.00 8.79
C ALA A 347 -6.64 23.87 8.26
N ARG A 348 -5.39 23.45 8.51
CA ARG A 348 -4.18 24.19 8.11
C ARG A 348 -4.07 24.39 6.60
N ARG A 349 -4.50 23.40 5.81
CA ARG A 349 -4.37 23.40 4.34
C ARG A 349 -5.68 23.78 3.61
N SER A 350 -6.72 24.17 4.34
CA SER A 350 -8.06 24.43 3.78
C SER A 350 -8.58 23.30 2.88
N LEU A 351 -8.38 22.04 3.29
CA LEU A 351 -8.63 20.88 2.42
C LEU A 351 -10.10 20.66 2.06
N LEU A 352 -11.04 21.18 2.84
CA LEU A 352 -12.46 21.11 2.49
C LEU A 352 -12.76 21.90 1.21
N ASP A 353 -12.30 23.15 1.12
CA ASP A 353 -12.51 24.00 -0.05
C ASP A 353 -11.74 23.48 -1.28
N VAL A 354 -10.51 22.99 -1.06
CA VAL A 354 -9.69 22.34 -2.10
C VAL A 354 -10.42 21.12 -2.63
N SER A 355 -10.81 20.19 -1.75
CA SER A 355 -11.45 18.94 -2.14
C SER A 355 -12.80 19.16 -2.80
N GLU A 356 -13.56 20.17 -2.42
CA GLU A 356 -14.81 20.52 -3.09
C GLU A 356 -14.56 20.89 -4.56
N LEU A 357 -13.56 21.75 -4.84
CA LEU A 357 -13.21 22.10 -6.21
C LEU A 357 -12.64 20.91 -6.99
N GLU A 358 -11.87 20.03 -6.35
CA GLU A 358 -11.39 18.79 -6.99
C GLU A 358 -12.57 17.92 -7.47
N GLN A 359 -13.62 17.77 -6.66
CA GLN A 359 -14.82 17.02 -7.03
C GLN A 359 -15.60 17.70 -8.15
N GLU A 360 -15.74 19.04 -8.10
CA GLU A 360 -16.37 19.81 -9.18
C GLU A 360 -15.61 19.62 -10.49
N LEU A 361 -14.27 19.72 -10.48
CA LEU A 361 -13.41 19.52 -11.65
C LEU A 361 -13.52 18.10 -12.21
N ALA A 362 -13.64 17.09 -11.35
CA ALA A 362 -13.79 15.70 -11.77
C ALA A 362 -15.17 15.42 -12.37
N CYS A 363 -16.24 15.93 -11.74
CA CYS A 363 -17.61 15.46 -11.98
C CYS A 363 -18.48 16.43 -12.78
N HIS A 364 -18.16 17.72 -12.85
CA HIS A 364 -19.03 18.74 -13.41
C HIS A 364 -18.37 19.51 -14.57
N ALA A 365 -19.21 20.06 -15.45
CA ALA A 365 -18.79 20.89 -16.56
C ALA A 365 -19.26 22.34 -16.33
N ASP A 366 -18.44 23.14 -15.65
CA ASP A 366 -18.68 24.57 -15.44
C ASP A 366 -17.34 25.34 -15.47
N HIS A 367 -16.79 25.49 -16.68
CA HIS A 367 -15.43 26.01 -16.88
C HIS A 367 -15.22 27.39 -16.24
N ALA A 368 -16.16 28.32 -16.44
CA ALA A 368 -16.02 29.70 -15.97
C ALA A 368 -15.99 29.76 -14.43
N ARG A 369 -16.92 29.05 -13.77
CA ARG A 369 -16.97 28.98 -12.31
C ARG A 369 -15.76 28.26 -11.74
N HIS A 370 -15.37 27.12 -12.31
CA HIS A 370 -14.21 26.35 -11.84
C HIS A 370 -12.93 27.19 -11.96
N LEU A 371 -12.76 27.93 -13.06
CA LEU A 371 -11.61 28.81 -13.26
C LEU A 371 -11.56 29.95 -12.25
N GLN A 372 -12.71 30.57 -11.96
CA GLN A 372 -12.79 31.65 -10.96
C GLN A 372 -12.46 31.12 -9.55
N ARG A 373 -13.05 29.99 -9.15
CA ARG A 373 -12.76 29.35 -7.86
C ARG A 373 -11.29 28.95 -7.73
N LEU A 374 -10.74 28.36 -8.79
CA LEU A 374 -9.34 27.95 -8.84
C LEU A 374 -8.41 29.14 -8.62
N LYS A 375 -8.63 30.26 -9.33
CA LYS A 375 -7.84 31.48 -9.12
C LYS A 375 -7.92 31.99 -7.67
N GLY A 376 -9.11 31.93 -7.05
CA GLY A 376 -9.29 32.29 -5.64
C GLY A 376 -8.45 31.41 -4.69
N LEU A 377 -8.49 30.09 -4.86
CA LEU A 377 -7.66 29.16 -4.08
C LEU A 377 -6.16 29.31 -4.40
N LEU A 378 -5.82 29.71 -5.63
CA LEU A 378 -4.45 30.05 -6.02
C LEU A 378 -3.93 31.36 -5.42
N SER A 379 -4.79 32.17 -4.81
CA SER A 379 -4.39 33.36 -4.04
C SER A 379 -4.39 33.12 -2.53
N ASN A 380 -4.92 31.99 -2.06
CA ASN A 380 -4.99 31.67 -0.64
C ASN A 380 -3.68 31.06 -0.14
N GLU A 381 -3.01 31.73 0.80
CA GLU A 381 -1.73 31.30 1.38
C GLU A 381 -1.83 30.04 2.27
N SER A 382 -3.03 29.68 2.76
CA SER A 382 -3.22 28.44 3.53
C SER A 382 -3.15 27.19 2.64
N VAL A 383 -3.45 27.31 1.35
CA VAL A 383 -3.41 26.19 0.40
C VAL A 383 -1.96 25.88 0.07
N SER A 384 -1.56 24.64 0.29
CA SER A 384 -0.18 24.23 0.01
C SER A 384 0.14 24.26 -1.49
N ASP A 385 1.42 24.45 -1.83
CA ASP A 385 1.89 24.39 -3.23
C ASP A 385 1.55 23.06 -3.90
N HIS A 386 1.58 21.97 -3.13
CA HIS A 386 1.23 20.63 -3.63
C HIS A 386 -0.26 20.56 -4.01
N ASP A 387 -1.15 21.04 -3.14
CA ASP A 387 -2.59 21.06 -3.39
C ASP A 387 -2.95 21.99 -4.56
N ALA A 388 -2.27 23.13 -4.65
CA ALA A 388 -2.39 24.06 -5.75
C ALA A 388 -2.00 23.41 -7.09
N ALA A 389 -0.87 22.70 -7.13
CA ALA A 389 -0.43 21.98 -8.32
C ALA A 389 -1.41 20.85 -8.70
N LYS A 390 -1.94 20.10 -7.72
CA LYS A 390 -2.97 19.05 -7.97
C LYS A 390 -4.22 19.66 -8.61
N LEU A 391 -4.73 20.78 -8.10
CA LEU A 391 -5.88 21.47 -8.68
C LEU A 391 -5.64 21.94 -10.12
N VAL A 392 -4.46 22.50 -10.41
CA VAL A 392 -4.10 22.92 -11.78
C VAL A 392 -3.94 21.71 -12.70
N ALA A 393 -3.41 20.58 -12.21
CA ALA A 393 -3.34 19.33 -12.97
C ALA A 393 -4.73 18.77 -13.30
N LEU A 394 -5.66 18.76 -12.34
CA LEU A 394 -7.05 18.35 -12.56
C LEU A 394 -7.76 19.27 -13.56
N TYR A 395 -7.56 20.58 -13.45
CA TYR A 395 -8.05 21.54 -14.45
C TYR A 395 -7.49 21.25 -15.84
N ALA A 396 -6.18 21.01 -15.93
CA ALA A 396 -5.51 20.70 -17.20
C ALA A 396 -6.10 19.45 -17.84
N LEU A 397 -6.27 18.37 -17.07
CA LEU A 397 -6.87 17.13 -17.55
C LEU A 397 -8.33 17.32 -18.02
N ARG A 398 -9.14 18.08 -17.26
CA ARG A 398 -10.57 18.30 -17.56
C ARG A 398 -10.78 19.19 -18.77
N TYR A 399 -10.00 20.26 -18.90
CA TYR A 399 -10.25 21.35 -19.85
C TYR A 399 -9.17 21.50 -20.93
N GLU A 400 -8.31 20.49 -21.14
CA GLU A 400 -7.25 20.51 -22.17
C GLU A 400 -7.73 20.88 -23.58
N LYS A 401 -8.94 20.47 -23.96
CA LYS A 401 -9.57 20.76 -25.27
C LYS A 401 -10.56 21.93 -25.25
N HIS A 402 -10.71 22.62 -24.13
CA HIS A 402 -11.67 23.72 -24.00
C HIS A 402 -11.17 24.97 -24.77
N ALA A 403 -12.05 25.66 -25.50
CA ALA A 403 -11.67 26.82 -26.32
C ALA A 403 -11.03 27.95 -25.50
N SER A 404 -11.51 28.15 -24.27
CA SER A 404 -10.99 29.14 -23.32
C SER A 404 -10.03 28.52 -22.30
N ASN A 405 -9.20 27.55 -22.71
CA ASN A 405 -8.21 26.92 -21.82
C ASN A 405 -7.27 27.99 -21.23
N ALA A 406 -7.23 28.08 -19.89
CA ALA A 406 -6.45 29.07 -19.16
C ALA A 406 -5.19 28.49 -18.49
N LEU A 407 -4.72 27.31 -18.90
CA LEU A 407 -3.59 26.62 -18.27
C LEU A 407 -2.34 27.50 -18.14
N THR A 408 -1.95 28.24 -19.19
CA THR A 408 -0.79 29.15 -19.13
C THR A 408 -0.93 30.19 -18.02
N SER A 409 -2.11 30.82 -17.90
CA SER A 409 -2.38 31.80 -16.84
C SER A 409 -2.36 31.17 -15.44
N LEU A 410 -2.77 29.91 -15.31
CA LEU A 410 -2.71 29.18 -14.03
C LEU A 410 -1.28 28.78 -13.67
N MET A 411 -0.45 28.42 -14.65
CA MET A 411 0.98 28.18 -14.46
C MET A 411 1.71 29.45 -14.03
N ASP A 412 1.38 30.60 -14.62
CA ASP A 412 1.90 31.91 -14.20
C ASP A 412 1.46 32.25 -12.77
N ALA A 413 0.23 31.91 -12.39
CA ALA A 413 -0.24 32.07 -11.02
C ALA A 413 0.57 31.18 -10.04
N LEU A 414 0.82 29.90 -10.37
CA LEU A 414 1.71 29.03 -9.56
C LEU A 414 3.12 29.62 -9.43
N LYS A 415 3.66 30.17 -10.51
CA LYS A 415 4.96 30.86 -10.48
C LYS A 415 4.92 32.10 -9.57
N GLY A 416 3.84 32.88 -9.62
CA GLY A 416 3.66 34.08 -8.81
C GLY A 416 3.61 33.84 -7.31
N ARG A 417 3.22 32.63 -6.87
CA ARG A 417 3.28 32.19 -5.46
C ARG A 417 4.59 31.52 -5.06
N ASN A 418 5.60 31.51 -5.94
CA ASN A 418 6.88 30.84 -5.74
C ASN A 418 6.75 29.30 -5.58
N CYS A 419 5.78 28.69 -6.27
CA CYS A 419 5.61 27.24 -6.27
C CYS A 419 6.91 26.55 -6.76
N PRO A 420 7.39 25.49 -6.09
CA PRO A 420 8.58 24.75 -6.51
C PRO A 420 8.52 24.26 -7.97
N GLU A 421 9.65 24.39 -8.68
CA GLU A 421 9.74 24.04 -10.10
C GLU A 421 9.33 22.59 -10.42
N HIS A 422 9.67 21.65 -9.53
CA HIS A 422 9.31 20.25 -9.71
C HIS A 422 7.78 20.00 -9.67
N LEU A 423 7.02 20.79 -8.90
CA LEU A 423 5.56 20.70 -8.85
C LEU A 423 4.92 21.31 -10.10
N MET A 424 5.44 22.46 -10.56
CA MET A 424 5.01 23.04 -11.84
C MET A 424 5.28 22.07 -13.00
N LYS A 425 6.45 21.42 -13.02
CA LYS A 425 6.76 20.38 -14.00
C LYS A 425 5.83 19.17 -13.88
N ALA A 426 5.41 18.80 -12.68
CA ALA A 426 4.49 17.70 -12.46
C ALA A 426 3.13 17.93 -13.14
N VAL A 427 2.60 19.16 -13.16
CA VAL A 427 1.37 19.51 -13.88
C VAL A 427 1.46 19.14 -15.36
N VAL A 428 2.57 19.53 -16.01
CA VAL A 428 2.82 19.24 -17.43
C VAL A 428 2.98 17.74 -17.64
N ASN A 429 3.79 17.08 -16.79
CA ASN A 429 4.02 15.64 -16.89
C ASN A 429 2.72 14.83 -16.71
N VAL A 430 1.80 15.24 -15.84
CA VAL A 430 0.49 14.58 -15.66
C VAL A 430 -0.34 14.68 -16.94
N LEU A 431 -0.35 15.84 -17.59
CA LEU A 431 -1.06 16.03 -18.86
C LEU A 431 -0.44 15.21 -20.00
N GLU A 432 0.90 15.13 -20.06
CA GLU A 432 1.61 14.26 -21.01
C GLU A 432 1.37 12.77 -20.74
N TYR A 433 1.26 12.39 -19.47
CA TYR A 433 1.06 11.00 -19.05
C TYR A 433 -0.37 10.51 -19.31
N GLY A 434 -1.37 11.31 -18.95
CA GLY A 434 -2.79 10.93 -18.90
C GLY A 434 -3.76 11.90 -19.58
N GLY A 435 -3.30 12.79 -20.48
CA GLY A 435 -4.18 13.65 -21.27
C GLY A 435 -5.05 12.85 -22.27
N ALA A 436 -5.96 13.52 -22.98
CA ALA A 436 -6.92 12.89 -23.89
C ALA A 436 -6.27 12.20 -25.10
N HIS A 437 -4.99 12.48 -25.37
CA HIS A 437 -4.22 11.76 -26.38
C HIS A 437 -3.71 10.39 -25.89
N ALA A 438 -3.68 10.17 -24.57
CA ALA A 438 -3.23 8.94 -23.92
C ALA A 438 -4.38 8.09 -23.36
N ARG A 439 -5.49 8.73 -22.99
CA ARG A 439 -6.71 8.08 -22.47
C ARG A 439 -7.54 7.45 -23.58
N GLN A 440 -8.25 6.39 -23.23
CA GLN A 440 -9.11 5.63 -24.12
C GLN A 440 -10.59 5.83 -23.76
N SER A 441 -10.87 5.86 -22.46
CA SER A 441 -12.21 6.07 -21.93
C SER A 441 -12.54 7.56 -21.85
N ASP A 442 -13.83 7.87 -21.96
CA ASP A 442 -14.33 9.20 -21.61
C ASP A 442 -14.44 9.31 -20.08
N LEU A 443 -13.30 9.51 -19.43
CA LEU A 443 -13.19 9.69 -17.97
C LEU A 443 -14.11 10.80 -17.42
N PHE A 444 -14.50 11.75 -18.28
CA PHE A 444 -15.28 12.92 -17.91
C PHE A 444 -16.72 12.87 -18.43
N GLY A 445 -17.08 11.79 -19.12
CA GLY A 445 -18.38 11.52 -19.71
C GLY A 445 -19.44 11.20 -18.67
N LEU A 446 -20.42 12.09 -18.52
CA LEU A 446 -21.52 11.98 -17.55
C LEU A 446 -22.55 10.87 -17.84
N GLN A 447 -22.47 10.17 -18.98
CA GLN A 447 -23.58 9.32 -19.42
C GLN A 447 -23.69 7.97 -18.69
N ASP A 448 -22.61 7.45 -18.13
CA ASP A 448 -22.60 6.10 -17.52
C ASP A 448 -22.46 6.09 -15.99
N ALA A 449 -21.67 7.00 -15.41
CA ALA A 449 -21.41 7.00 -13.96
C ALA A 449 -22.67 7.14 -13.09
N ALA A 450 -23.60 8.03 -13.46
CA ALA A 450 -24.85 8.29 -12.72
C ALA A 450 -25.93 7.20 -12.89
N LYS A 451 -25.91 6.47 -14.01
CA LYS A 451 -26.81 5.33 -14.26
C LYS A 451 -26.33 4.06 -13.56
N ILE A 452 -25.02 3.88 -13.46
CA ILE A 452 -24.38 2.71 -12.84
C ILE A 452 -24.44 2.79 -11.31
N THR A 453 -24.18 3.96 -10.71
CA THR A 453 -24.28 4.18 -9.24
C THR A 453 -25.66 3.88 -8.68
N LYS A 454 -26.74 4.27 -9.38
CA LYS A 454 -28.12 3.94 -8.97
C LYS A 454 -28.46 2.45 -9.00
N ARG A 455 -27.75 1.64 -9.80
CA ARG A 455 -27.99 0.18 -9.91
C ARG A 455 -27.20 -0.64 -8.89
N LEU A 456 -26.02 -0.19 -8.48
CA LEU A 456 -25.10 -0.99 -7.66
C LEU A 456 -25.13 -0.64 -6.17
N PHE A 457 -25.37 0.62 -5.81
CA PHE A 457 -25.36 1.06 -4.41
C PHE A 457 -26.75 1.48 -3.95
N LYS A 458 -27.48 0.58 -3.28
CA LYS A 458 -28.57 0.96 -2.36
C LYS A 458 -27.97 1.59 -1.08
N VAL A 459 -27.09 2.58 -1.21
CA VAL A 459 -26.66 3.41 -0.07
C VAL A 459 -27.61 4.59 -0.04
N SER A 460 -28.70 4.37 0.67
CA SER A 460 -29.62 5.42 1.07
C SER A 460 -28.94 6.27 2.14
N SER A 461 -28.96 7.58 1.89
CA SER A 461 -28.62 8.69 2.79
C SER A 461 -27.17 9.20 2.78
N VAL A 462 -27.13 10.53 2.63
CA VAL A 462 -26.05 11.48 2.88
C VAL A 462 -25.08 11.68 1.70
N VAL A 463 -25.21 12.88 1.11
CA VAL A 463 -24.16 13.75 0.55
C VAL A 463 -22.76 13.25 0.94
N HIS A 464 -21.78 13.18 0.05
CA HIS A 464 -20.43 13.72 0.34
C HIS A 464 -19.41 13.47 -0.78
N TRP A 465 -19.55 12.50 -1.70
CA TRP A 465 -18.60 12.35 -2.82
C TRP A 465 -19.28 11.90 -4.13
N LEU A 466 -18.94 12.55 -5.25
CA LEU A 466 -19.54 12.29 -6.57
C LEU A 466 -18.65 11.40 -7.46
N HIS A 467 -17.32 11.44 -7.28
CA HIS A 467 -16.40 10.64 -8.08
C HIS A 467 -16.39 9.17 -7.65
N VAL A 468 -16.63 8.27 -8.62
CA VAL A 468 -16.52 6.82 -8.44
C VAL A 468 -15.47 6.31 -9.42
N ILE A 469 -14.56 5.45 -8.95
CA ILE A 469 -13.51 4.86 -9.77
C ILE A 469 -14.15 4.07 -10.93
N TYR A 470 -13.86 4.48 -12.16
CA TYR A 470 -14.41 3.88 -13.40
C TYR A 470 -14.14 2.37 -13.56
N TYR A 471 -13.17 1.83 -12.80
CA TYR A 471 -12.68 0.45 -12.92
C TYR A 471 -13.21 -0.52 -11.84
N LEU A 472 -14.04 -0.08 -10.91
CA LEU A 472 -14.67 -0.93 -9.88
C LEU A 472 -16.12 -1.31 -10.21
N THR A 473 -16.54 -1.15 -11.47
CA THR A 473 -17.89 -1.46 -11.97
C THR A 473 -17.91 -2.63 -12.91
#